data_AF-A0A6M0C0J7-F1
#
_entry.id   AF-A0A6M0C0J7-F1
#
_cell.length_a   1.000
_cell.length_b   1.000
_cell.length_c   1.000
_cell.angle_alpha   90.00
_cell.angle_beta   90.00
_cell.angle_gamma   90.00
#
_symmetry.space_group_name_H-M   'P 1'
#
loop_
_entity.id
_entity.type
_entity.pdbx_description
1 polymer ?
#
loop_
_entity_poly.entity_id
_entity_poly.type
_entity_poly.pdbx_seq_one_letter_code
_entity_poly.pdbx_strand_id
1 'polypeptide(L)'
;MSRKKPKKKRQLKPSIYIVCEGTNTERIYFEAIAQQDDVFERFAITVYPSEEEQIKALENPGKSIKTDAKNLVKIASDASSDYDEVWAVFDKDGYTKHQEAFNNARQPRRGKKAVNIAFSSIAFEHWILLHYEQNRTAFNKSRDVVDRLSKKKYFSGYSKKADTNIYSSLKNLTKTAIENAAWLRMEMEIAFQAKAGKIYQLNPYVTVDELVRKLLNFNRVTYGKINQTVEINEISIKIKLYELEKYLLAIDLTVINHQDRRYLIHNNNQEFFVTNEDGDNFPMSIANSEIIDSKSEKDITLNFSITNSSSNLRFNFIQGDRHLIIDL
;
A
#
# COMPACT_ATOMS: atom_id res chain seq x y z
N MET A 1 -21.97 -50.63 -8.87
CA MET A 1 -20.63 -50.00 -8.88
C MET A 1 -20.77 -48.54 -8.45
N SER A 2 -20.19 -48.17 -7.30
CA SER A 2 -20.22 -46.78 -6.81
C SER A 2 -19.22 -45.93 -7.62
N ARG A 3 -19.73 -44.91 -8.30
CA ARG A 3 -18.94 -43.96 -9.11
C ARG A 3 -18.15 -43.07 -8.15
N LYS A 4 -16.84 -43.33 -7.99
CA LYS A 4 -15.93 -42.46 -7.21
C LYS A 4 -15.99 -41.04 -7.79
N LYS A 5 -16.41 -40.06 -6.97
CA LYS A 5 -16.35 -38.63 -7.33
C LYS A 5 -14.89 -38.27 -7.68
N PRO A 6 -14.64 -37.49 -8.76
CA PRO A 6 -13.30 -37.08 -9.12
C PRO A 6 -12.72 -36.24 -7.97
N LYS A 7 -11.54 -36.61 -7.47
CA LYS A 7 -10.80 -35.80 -6.49
C LYS A 7 -10.49 -34.45 -7.13
N LYS A 8 -11.03 -33.35 -6.60
CA LYS A 8 -10.59 -31.99 -6.94
C LYS A 8 -9.06 -31.95 -6.83
N LYS A 9 -8.35 -31.69 -7.92
CA LYS A 9 -6.89 -31.44 -7.87
C LYS A 9 -6.70 -30.24 -6.95
N ARG A 10 -6.03 -30.43 -5.81
CA ARG A 10 -5.71 -29.35 -4.89
C ARG A 10 -4.75 -28.40 -5.61
N GLN A 11 -5.22 -27.22 -5.98
CA GLN A 11 -4.35 -26.18 -6.49
C GLN A 11 -3.40 -25.78 -5.36
N LEU A 12 -2.09 -25.81 -5.61
CA LEU A 12 -1.11 -25.37 -4.63
C LEU A 12 -1.26 -23.85 -4.46
N LYS A 13 -1.22 -23.39 -3.21
CA LYS A 13 -1.25 -21.95 -2.89
C LYS A 13 0.04 -21.30 -3.41
N PRO A 14 -0.02 -20.12 -4.04
CA PRO A 14 1.19 -19.38 -4.36
C PRO A 14 2.03 -19.14 -3.10
N SER A 15 3.34 -19.40 -3.19
CA SER A 15 4.24 -19.27 -2.05
C SER A 15 4.96 -17.92 -2.02
N ILE A 16 5.01 -17.29 -0.84
CA ILE A 16 5.62 -15.97 -0.63
C ILE A 16 6.67 -16.05 0.47
N TYR A 17 7.89 -15.59 0.18
CA TYR A 17 8.96 -15.45 1.16
C TYR A 17 9.16 -13.98 1.53
N ILE A 18 9.05 -13.64 2.81
CA ILE A 18 9.18 -12.25 3.31
C ILE A 18 10.38 -12.19 4.25
N VAL A 19 11.39 -11.40 3.88
CA VAL A 19 12.62 -11.21 4.67
C VAL A 19 12.55 -9.85 5.36
N CYS A 20 12.51 -9.84 6.69
CA CYS A 20 12.45 -8.62 7.50
C CYS A 20 13.81 -8.26 8.09
N GLU A 21 14.12 -6.96 8.12
CA GLU A 21 15.29 -6.43 8.84
C GLU A 21 15.15 -6.59 10.36
N GLY A 22 14.01 -6.18 10.90
CA GLY A 22 13.70 -6.31 12.32
C GLY A 22 13.19 -7.70 12.67
N THR A 23 13.73 -8.25 13.76
CA THR A 23 13.43 -9.60 14.23
C THR A 23 12.17 -9.67 15.11
N ASN A 24 11.66 -8.52 15.55
CA ASN A 24 10.48 -8.40 16.40
C ASN A 24 9.33 -7.80 15.60
N THR A 25 9.19 -6.47 15.60
CA THR A 25 8.00 -5.75 15.09
C THR A 25 7.58 -6.19 13.69
N GLU A 26 8.47 -6.11 12.70
CA GLU A 26 8.18 -6.41 11.30
C GLU A 26 7.84 -7.90 11.12
N ARG A 27 8.67 -8.79 11.66
CA ARG A 27 8.45 -10.24 11.61
C ARG A 27 7.08 -10.61 12.19
N ILE A 28 6.81 -10.22 13.43
CA ILE A 28 5.56 -10.55 14.14
C ILE A 28 4.36 -9.97 13.40
N TYR A 29 4.48 -8.76 12.85
CA TYR A 29 3.42 -8.13 12.07
C TYR A 29 3.05 -8.95 10.83
N PHE A 30 4.04 -9.39 10.03
CA PHE A 30 3.77 -10.19 8.83
C PHE A 30 3.38 -11.63 9.14
N GLU A 31 3.90 -12.23 10.22
CA GLU A 31 3.42 -13.53 10.71
C GLU A 31 1.95 -13.46 11.12
N ALA A 32 1.54 -12.41 11.83
CA ALA A 32 0.16 -12.20 12.22
C ALA A 32 -0.79 -12.00 11.02
N ILE A 33 -0.33 -11.32 9.96
CA ILE A 33 -1.05 -11.23 8.68
C ILE A 33 -1.14 -12.60 8.01
N ALA A 34 -0.04 -13.36 7.97
CA ALA A 34 0.00 -14.68 7.34
C ALA A 34 -0.93 -15.70 8.02
N GLN A 35 -1.22 -15.51 9.31
CA GLN A 35 -2.13 -16.34 10.09
C GLN A 35 -3.60 -15.94 9.97
N GLN A 36 -3.96 -14.85 9.28
CA GLN A 36 -5.37 -14.53 9.02
C GLN A 36 -5.97 -15.59 8.09
N ASP A 37 -7.19 -16.06 8.39
CA ASP A 37 -7.83 -17.17 7.66
C ASP A 37 -7.86 -16.94 6.14
N ASP A 38 -8.26 -15.75 5.69
CA ASP A 38 -8.36 -15.41 4.27
C ASP A 38 -6.98 -15.35 3.58
N VAL A 39 -5.95 -14.91 4.31
CA VAL A 39 -4.57 -14.87 3.82
C VAL A 39 -4.00 -16.28 3.75
N PHE A 40 -4.17 -17.06 4.82
CA PHE A 40 -3.72 -18.43 4.91
C PHE A 40 -4.34 -19.28 3.82
N GLU A 41 -5.63 -19.10 3.50
CA GLU A 41 -6.29 -19.82 2.41
C GLU A 41 -5.73 -19.48 1.02
N ARG A 42 -5.32 -18.21 0.80
CA ARG A 42 -4.79 -17.74 -0.49
C ARG A 42 -3.31 -18.04 -0.70
N PHE A 43 -2.47 -17.95 0.34
CA PHE A 43 -1.01 -17.97 0.21
C PHE A 43 -0.34 -18.99 1.14
N ALA A 44 0.83 -19.48 0.73
CA ALA A 44 1.77 -20.16 1.61
C ALA A 44 2.91 -19.19 1.95
N ILE A 45 2.85 -18.54 3.12
CA ILE A 45 3.79 -17.46 3.48
C ILE A 45 4.84 -17.99 4.47
N THR A 46 6.11 -17.68 4.19
CA THR A 46 7.22 -17.86 5.13
C THR A 46 7.82 -16.49 5.44
N VAL A 47 7.97 -16.18 6.72
CA VAL A 47 8.61 -14.94 7.20
C VAL A 47 9.97 -15.29 7.80
N TYR A 48 11.01 -14.58 7.36
CA TYR A 48 12.38 -14.70 7.85
C TYR A 48 12.80 -13.40 8.55
N PRO A 49 13.56 -13.46 9.65
CA PRO A 49 14.00 -14.67 10.33
C PRO A 49 12.84 -15.36 11.06
N SER A 50 12.84 -16.68 11.10
CA SER A 50 11.95 -17.44 11.99
C SER A 50 12.38 -17.31 13.45
N GLU A 51 11.51 -17.70 14.39
CA GLU A 51 11.86 -17.79 15.81
C GLU A 51 13.06 -18.72 16.07
N GLU A 52 13.11 -19.87 15.38
CA GLU A 52 14.23 -20.80 15.47
C GLU A 52 15.56 -20.17 15.01
N GLU A 53 15.53 -19.37 13.96
CA GLU A 53 16.73 -18.67 13.47
C GLU A 53 17.20 -17.63 14.47
N GLN A 54 16.26 -16.95 15.14
CA GLN A 54 16.56 -16.05 16.26
C GLN A 54 17.25 -16.75 17.42
N ILE A 55 16.71 -17.89 17.86
CA ILE A 55 17.31 -18.70 18.92
C ILE A 55 18.73 -19.12 18.51
N LYS A 56 18.91 -19.66 17.30
CA LYS A 56 20.22 -20.08 16.78
C LYS A 56 21.24 -18.95 16.72
N ALA A 57 20.82 -17.72 16.47
CA ALA A 57 21.73 -16.57 16.46
C ALA A 57 22.10 -16.10 17.87
N LEU A 58 21.17 -16.16 18.83
CA LEU A 58 21.46 -15.88 20.24
C LEU A 58 22.46 -16.88 20.82
N GLU A 59 22.40 -18.14 20.39
CA GLU A 59 23.34 -19.20 20.76
C GLU A 59 24.73 -19.04 20.11
N ASN A 60 24.88 -18.17 19.10
CA ASN A 60 26.12 -17.91 18.38
C ASN A 60 26.55 -16.44 18.51
N PRO A 61 27.19 -16.02 19.61
CA PRO A 61 27.43 -14.62 19.99
C PRO A 61 28.33 -13.76 19.06
N GLY A 62 28.59 -14.20 17.82
CA GLY A 62 29.23 -13.40 16.76
C GLY A 62 28.40 -13.24 15.48
N LYS A 63 27.21 -13.86 15.38
CA LYS A 63 26.38 -13.87 14.17
C LYS A 63 25.12 -13.03 14.39
N SER A 64 25.17 -11.76 14.00
CA SER A 64 23.97 -10.90 14.01
C SER A 64 23.01 -11.34 12.90
N ILE A 65 21.73 -11.55 13.24
CA ILE A 65 20.65 -11.69 12.24
C ILE A 65 20.38 -10.36 11.56
N LYS A 66 20.49 -9.26 12.31
CA LYS A 66 20.37 -7.93 11.74
C LYS A 66 21.46 -7.76 10.69
N THR A 67 21.03 -7.39 9.50
CA THR A 67 21.87 -7.29 8.32
C THR A 67 21.43 -6.08 7.49
N ASP A 68 22.31 -5.62 6.60
CA ASP A 68 22.02 -4.46 5.76
C ASP A 68 20.97 -4.76 4.67
N ALA A 69 20.34 -3.71 4.12
CA ALA A 69 19.34 -3.81 3.05
C ALA A 69 19.82 -4.64 1.85
N LYS A 70 21.12 -4.58 1.51
CA LYS A 70 21.70 -5.34 0.39
C LYS A 70 21.68 -6.83 0.69
N ASN A 71 22.03 -7.23 1.90
CA ASN A 71 22.00 -8.62 2.33
C ASN A 71 20.57 -9.15 2.47
N LEU A 72 19.60 -8.34 2.92
CA LEU A 72 18.19 -8.74 2.92
C LEU A 72 17.69 -9.08 1.51
N VAL A 73 17.99 -8.22 0.54
CA VAL A 73 17.69 -8.48 -0.88
C VAL A 73 18.42 -9.73 -1.39
N LYS A 74 19.67 -9.96 -0.95
CA LYS A 74 20.41 -11.19 -1.30
C LYS A 74 19.71 -12.43 -0.75
N ILE A 75 19.31 -12.44 0.53
CA ILE A 75 18.60 -13.55 1.17
C ILE A 75 17.28 -13.84 0.43
N ALA A 76 16.48 -12.80 0.15
CA ALA A 76 15.24 -12.94 -0.61
C ALA A 76 15.50 -13.49 -2.02
N SER A 77 16.54 -12.99 -2.70
CA SER A 77 16.93 -13.48 -4.03
C SER A 77 17.40 -14.93 -4.00
N ASP A 78 18.17 -15.35 -2.98
CA ASP A 78 18.59 -16.73 -2.76
C ASP A 78 17.39 -17.67 -2.57
N ALA A 79 16.32 -17.23 -1.91
CA ALA A 79 15.07 -18.00 -1.77
C ALA A 79 14.18 -18.02 -3.04
N SER A 80 14.43 -17.16 -4.03
CA SER A 80 13.51 -16.97 -5.16
C SER A 80 13.33 -18.17 -6.11
N SER A 81 14.19 -19.19 -6.02
CA SER A 81 14.03 -20.45 -6.74
C SER A 81 12.94 -21.33 -6.14
N ASP A 82 12.69 -21.20 -4.83
CA ASP A 82 11.86 -22.12 -4.06
C ASP A 82 10.46 -21.53 -3.78
N TYR A 83 10.31 -20.23 -4.01
CA TYR A 83 9.09 -19.48 -3.76
C TYR A 83 8.55 -18.82 -5.02
N ASP A 84 7.22 -18.69 -5.14
CA ASP A 84 6.59 -18.00 -6.26
C ASP A 84 6.97 -16.51 -6.28
N GLU A 85 7.06 -15.90 -5.10
CA GLU A 85 7.36 -14.49 -4.91
C GLU A 85 8.21 -14.24 -3.66
N VAL A 86 9.08 -13.23 -3.70
CA VAL A 86 9.97 -12.88 -2.58
C VAL A 86 9.97 -11.38 -2.31
N TRP A 87 10.02 -11.01 -1.04
CA TRP A 87 9.99 -9.64 -0.54
C TRP A 87 11.12 -9.39 0.46
N ALA A 88 11.71 -8.20 0.38
CA ALA A 88 12.60 -7.66 1.40
C ALA A 88 11.92 -6.45 2.07
N VAL A 89 11.79 -6.51 3.40
CA VAL A 89 11.22 -5.46 4.24
C VAL A 89 12.34 -4.84 5.06
N PHE A 90 12.60 -3.55 4.85
CA PHE A 90 13.66 -2.84 5.57
C PHE A 90 13.38 -1.35 5.63
N ASP A 91 13.97 -0.70 6.63
CA ASP A 91 13.96 0.74 6.74
C ASP A 91 15.30 1.33 6.30
N LYS A 92 15.43 2.66 6.37
CA LYS A 92 16.66 3.35 5.99
C LYS A 92 17.67 3.45 7.14
N ASP A 93 17.23 3.38 8.39
CA ASP A 93 18.00 3.87 9.54
C ASP A 93 19.25 3.02 9.77
N GLY A 94 20.42 3.61 9.53
CA GLY A 94 21.73 2.99 9.75
C GLY A 94 22.26 2.15 8.57
N TYR A 95 23.13 2.76 7.73
CA TYR A 95 24.01 2.18 6.69
C TYR A 95 23.66 2.49 5.22
N THR A 96 24.70 2.44 4.37
CA THR A 96 24.83 3.18 3.10
C THR A 96 24.48 2.43 1.81
N LYS A 97 24.00 1.19 1.90
CA LYS A 97 23.86 0.28 0.74
C LYS A 97 22.44 0.17 0.14
N HIS A 98 21.52 1.06 0.50
CA HIS A 98 20.15 1.02 -0.06
C HIS A 98 20.16 1.12 -1.58
N GLN A 99 21.00 1.97 -2.18
CA GLN A 99 21.11 2.05 -3.63
C GLN A 99 21.45 0.68 -4.26
N GLU A 100 22.42 -0.03 -3.70
CA GLU A 100 22.78 -1.37 -4.16
C GLU A 100 21.64 -2.37 -3.92
N ALA A 101 20.94 -2.30 -2.79
CA ALA A 101 19.79 -3.14 -2.50
C ALA A 101 18.68 -2.97 -3.56
N PHE A 102 18.29 -1.72 -3.84
CA PHE A 102 17.28 -1.40 -4.86
C PHE A 102 17.71 -1.83 -6.27
N ASN A 103 18.99 -1.65 -6.63
CA ASN A 103 19.51 -2.10 -7.92
C ASN A 103 19.48 -3.62 -8.03
N ASN A 104 19.97 -4.34 -7.01
CA ASN A 104 19.99 -5.80 -6.98
C ASN A 104 18.59 -6.42 -6.99
N ALA A 105 17.62 -5.77 -6.36
CA ALA A 105 16.24 -6.22 -6.33
C ALA A 105 15.59 -6.18 -7.73
N ARG A 106 15.91 -5.14 -8.52
CA ARG A 106 15.43 -4.96 -9.90
C ARG A 106 16.19 -5.79 -10.93
N GLN A 107 17.43 -6.17 -10.64
CA GLN A 107 18.31 -6.91 -11.55
C GLN A 107 18.59 -8.31 -11.00
N PRO A 108 17.65 -9.26 -11.14
CA PRO A 108 17.85 -10.60 -10.64
C PRO A 108 19.03 -11.27 -11.34
N ARG A 109 19.79 -12.08 -10.59
CA ARG A 109 20.83 -12.95 -11.17
C ARG A 109 20.17 -13.98 -12.07
N ARG A 110 20.93 -14.53 -13.03
CA ARG A 110 20.44 -15.56 -13.96
C ARG A 110 19.77 -16.71 -13.19
N GLY A 111 18.54 -17.04 -13.58
CA GLY A 111 17.74 -18.10 -12.97
C GLY A 111 17.01 -17.72 -11.68
N LYS A 112 17.03 -16.44 -11.28
CA LYS A 112 16.33 -15.93 -10.10
C LYS A 112 15.22 -14.96 -10.47
N LYS A 113 14.26 -14.77 -9.56
CA LYS A 113 13.16 -13.80 -9.73
C LYS A 113 13.57 -12.45 -9.14
N ALA A 114 12.92 -11.39 -9.61
CA ALA A 114 13.07 -10.06 -9.02
C ALA A 114 12.59 -10.07 -7.55
N VAL A 115 13.23 -9.25 -6.72
CA VAL A 115 12.86 -9.11 -5.31
C VAL A 115 11.98 -7.87 -5.18
N ASN A 116 10.80 -8.02 -4.57
CA ASN A 116 9.96 -6.88 -4.23
C ASN A 116 10.47 -6.22 -2.94
N ILE A 117 10.30 -4.90 -2.82
CA ILE A 117 10.76 -4.14 -1.65
C ILE A 117 9.57 -3.49 -0.96
N ALA A 118 9.46 -3.70 0.34
CA ALA A 118 8.58 -2.97 1.25
C ALA A 118 9.45 -2.07 2.14
N PHE A 119 9.49 -0.77 1.83
CA PHE A 119 10.44 0.18 2.39
C PHE A 119 9.78 1.24 3.27
N SER A 120 10.48 1.69 4.32
CA SER A 120 10.16 2.90 5.07
C SER A 120 11.41 3.80 5.22
N SER A 121 11.24 5.12 5.07
CA SER A 121 12.36 6.07 5.05
C SER A 121 13.11 6.26 6.36
N ILE A 122 12.54 5.85 7.49
CA ILE A 122 13.15 6.07 8.80
C ILE A 122 12.93 4.89 9.76
N ALA A 123 11.75 4.29 9.75
CA ALA A 123 11.43 3.19 10.66
C ALA A 123 10.11 2.56 10.23
N PHE A 124 9.94 1.27 10.53
CA PHE A 124 8.64 0.61 10.38
C PHE A 124 7.51 1.30 11.16
N GLU A 125 7.79 1.99 12.27
CA GLU A 125 6.77 2.72 13.02
C GLU A 125 6.12 3.87 12.23
N HIS A 126 6.72 4.35 11.13
CA HIS A 126 6.02 5.30 10.27
C HIS A 126 4.83 4.62 9.58
N TRP A 127 4.99 3.37 9.13
CA TRP A 127 3.86 2.58 8.63
C TRP A 127 2.76 2.42 9.69
N ILE A 128 3.13 2.19 10.95
CA ILE A 128 2.16 2.14 12.06
C ILE A 128 1.47 3.49 12.25
N LEU A 129 2.20 4.61 12.21
CA LEU A 129 1.64 5.96 12.32
C LEU A 129 0.60 6.26 11.22
N LEU A 130 0.83 5.76 10.01
CA LEU A 130 -0.09 5.94 8.89
C LEU A 130 -1.45 5.23 9.09
N HIS A 131 -1.58 4.28 10.02
CA HIS A 131 -2.89 3.73 10.38
C HIS A 131 -3.79 4.76 11.07
N TYR A 132 -3.22 5.82 11.65
CA TYR A 132 -3.94 6.77 12.49
C TYR A 132 -4.03 8.17 11.88
N GLU A 133 -2.98 8.61 11.17
CA GLU A 133 -2.95 9.95 10.58
C GLU A 133 -2.21 9.98 9.23
N GLN A 134 -2.67 10.86 8.34
CA GLN A 134 -1.88 11.35 7.23
C GLN A 134 -0.66 12.11 7.80
N ASN A 135 0.54 11.55 7.65
CA ASN A 135 1.76 12.12 8.21
C ASN A 135 2.88 12.26 7.17
N ARG A 136 3.19 13.52 6.83
CA ARG A 136 4.32 13.90 5.96
C ARG A 136 5.55 14.42 6.74
N THR A 137 5.64 14.15 8.04
CA THR A 137 6.77 14.62 8.86
C THR A 137 8.04 13.87 8.47
N ALA A 138 9.09 14.60 8.09
CA ALA A 138 10.42 14.05 7.90
C ALA A 138 11.10 13.86 9.26
N PHE A 139 10.98 12.66 9.84
CA PHE A 139 11.60 12.35 11.13
C PHE A 139 13.10 12.11 10.97
N ASN A 140 13.89 12.60 11.92
CA ASN A 140 15.35 12.42 11.89
C ASN A 140 15.80 11.09 12.51
N LYS A 141 15.02 10.57 13.47
CA LYS A 141 15.32 9.31 14.17
C LYS A 141 14.05 8.50 14.34
N SER A 142 14.19 7.18 14.30
CA SER A 142 13.08 6.24 14.53
C SER A 142 12.35 6.47 15.88
N ARG A 143 13.07 6.91 16.92
CA ARG A 143 12.46 7.27 18.22
C ARG A 143 11.45 8.41 18.14
N ASP A 144 11.63 9.35 17.20
CA ASP A 144 10.78 10.54 17.10
C ASP A 144 9.39 10.15 16.58
N VAL A 145 9.32 9.07 15.79
CA VAL A 145 8.06 8.44 15.33
C VAL A 145 7.34 7.76 16.50
N VAL A 146 8.09 7.03 17.33
CA VAL A 146 7.55 6.39 18.55
C VAL A 146 7.01 7.44 19.52
N ASP A 147 7.74 8.54 19.71
CA ASP A 147 7.29 9.66 20.54
C ASP A 147 6.00 10.28 19.99
N ARG A 148 5.84 10.38 18.66
CA ARG A 148 4.60 10.86 18.03
C ARG A 148 3.42 9.93 18.32
N LEU A 149 3.59 8.62 18.13
CA LEU A 149 2.58 7.60 18.44
C LEU A 149 2.14 7.67 19.92
N SER A 150 3.11 7.81 20.83
CA SER A 150 2.89 7.90 22.27
C SER A 150 2.18 9.19 22.67
N LYS A 151 2.66 10.36 22.22
CA LYS A 151 2.06 11.67 22.54
C LYS A 151 0.62 11.79 22.04
N LYS A 152 0.31 11.17 20.91
CA LYS A 152 -1.05 11.12 20.35
C LYS A 152 -1.93 10.06 20.98
N LYS A 153 -1.38 9.19 21.84
CA LYS A 153 -2.08 8.05 22.46
C LYS A 153 -2.68 7.09 21.42
N TYR A 154 -2.11 7.04 20.21
CA TYR A 154 -2.58 6.14 19.15
C TYR A 154 -2.26 4.68 19.47
N PHE A 155 -1.13 4.45 20.14
CA PHE A 155 -0.67 3.11 20.46
C PHE A 155 -0.03 3.09 21.86
N SER A 156 -0.86 3.02 22.89
CA SER A 156 -0.39 3.00 24.28
C SER A 156 0.33 1.68 24.59
N GLY A 157 1.55 1.77 25.14
CA GLY A 157 2.32 0.60 25.56
C GLY A 157 3.20 -0.04 24.47
N TYR A 158 3.35 0.58 23.29
CA TYR A 158 4.31 0.09 22.29
C TYR A 158 5.74 0.09 22.84
N SER A 159 6.45 -1.00 22.65
CA SER A 159 7.89 -1.10 22.86
C SER A 159 8.51 -1.87 21.72
N LYS A 160 9.54 -1.29 21.07
CA LYS A 160 10.32 -1.94 20.00
C LYS A 160 10.94 -3.29 20.42
N LYS A 161 11.12 -3.50 21.72
CA LYS A 161 11.72 -4.72 22.27
C LYS A 161 10.69 -5.79 22.64
N ALA A 162 9.41 -5.44 22.68
CA ALA A 162 8.38 -6.39 23.05
C ALA A 162 8.06 -7.32 21.88
N ASP A 163 7.93 -8.61 22.18
CA ASP A 163 7.39 -9.62 21.26
C ASP A 163 5.86 -9.53 21.34
N THR A 164 5.27 -8.54 20.67
CA THR A 164 3.84 -8.25 20.76
C THR A 164 3.23 -8.19 19.38
N ASN A 165 2.14 -8.94 19.19
CA ASN A 165 1.35 -8.87 17.98
C ASN A 165 0.59 -7.54 17.90
N ILE A 166 1.20 -6.57 17.22
CA ILE A 166 0.62 -5.24 16.99
C ILE A 166 -0.44 -5.22 15.89
N TYR A 167 -0.47 -6.22 15.00
CA TYR A 167 -1.39 -6.22 13.86
C TYR A 167 -2.85 -6.30 14.30
N SER A 168 -3.14 -7.03 15.38
CA SER A 168 -4.50 -7.17 15.93
C SER A 168 -5.16 -5.81 16.22
N SER A 169 -4.40 -4.86 16.78
CA SER A 169 -4.85 -3.50 17.09
C SER A 169 -4.94 -2.60 15.85
N LEU A 170 -4.24 -2.95 14.77
CA LEU A 170 -4.13 -2.15 13.54
C LEU A 170 -5.06 -2.64 12.42
N LYS A 171 -5.57 -3.87 12.50
CA LYS A 171 -6.35 -4.53 11.45
C LYS A 171 -7.49 -3.68 10.90
N ASN A 172 -8.29 -3.08 11.78
CA ASN A 172 -9.45 -2.27 11.39
C ASN A 172 -9.07 -0.92 10.74
N LEU A 173 -7.82 -0.48 10.91
CA LEU A 173 -7.28 0.76 10.35
C LEU A 173 -6.39 0.51 9.13
N THR A 174 -6.24 -0.74 8.69
CA THR A 174 -5.29 -1.08 7.60
C THR A 174 -5.70 -0.43 6.28
N LYS A 175 -7.00 -0.32 5.98
CA LYS A 175 -7.48 0.41 4.80
C LYS A 175 -7.01 1.87 4.85
N THR A 176 -7.22 2.55 5.98
CA THR A 176 -6.75 3.92 6.22
C THR A 176 -5.25 4.05 6.05
N ALA A 177 -4.46 3.08 6.53
CA ALA A 177 -3.01 3.07 6.36
C ALA A 177 -2.58 3.01 4.89
N ILE A 178 -3.26 2.19 4.08
CA ILE A 178 -3.01 2.08 2.64
C ILE A 178 -3.35 3.40 1.93
N GLU A 179 -4.50 4.00 2.24
CA GLU A 179 -4.89 5.31 1.71
C GLU A 179 -3.88 6.40 2.09
N ASN A 180 -3.47 6.44 3.36
CA ASN A 180 -2.50 7.41 3.88
C ASN A 180 -1.09 7.22 3.30
N ALA A 181 -0.68 5.99 2.99
CA ALA A 181 0.58 5.72 2.31
C ALA A 181 0.55 6.17 0.84
N ALA A 182 -0.56 5.96 0.14
CA ALA A 182 -0.74 6.48 -1.22
C ALA A 182 -0.77 8.02 -1.24
N TRP A 183 -1.47 8.65 -0.30
CA TRP A 183 -1.45 10.09 -0.07
C TRP A 183 -0.03 10.61 0.17
N LEU A 184 0.72 9.94 1.05
CA LEU A 184 2.11 10.32 1.35
C LEU A 184 2.97 10.28 0.09
N ARG A 185 2.83 9.25 -0.75
CA ARG A 185 3.59 9.16 -2.00
C ARG A 185 3.24 10.29 -2.97
N MET A 186 1.95 10.64 -3.10
CA MET A 186 1.51 11.79 -3.89
C MET A 186 2.11 13.11 -3.35
N GLU A 187 2.08 13.34 -2.03
CA GLU A 187 2.70 14.54 -1.43
C GLU A 187 4.21 14.63 -1.70
N MET A 188 4.87 13.48 -1.85
CA MET A 188 6.30 13.39 -2.09
C MET A 188 6.69 13.38 -3.57
N GLU A 189 5.75 13.50 -4.51
CA GLU A 189 6.00 13.37 -5.95
C GLU A 189 7.07 14.35 -6.47
N ILE A 190 7.00 15.63 -6.07
CA ILE A 190 8.01 16.63 -6.46
C ILE A 190 9.41 16.23 -5.95
N ALA A 191 9.50 15.79 -4.70
CA ALA A 191 10.77 15.35 -4.12
C ALA A 191 11.26 14.06 -4.79
N PHE A 192 10.37 13.13 -5.12
CA PHE A 192 10.65 11.90 -5.83
C PHE A 192 11.27 12.17 -7.21
N GLN A 193 10.69 13.08 -7.99
CA GLN A 193 11.23 13.52 -9.27
C GLN A 193 12.59 14.21 -9.11
N ALA A 194 12.73 15.10 -8.12
CA ALA A 194 13.99 15.78 -7.82
C ALA A 194 15.12 14.81 -7.40
N LYS A 195 14.79 13.60 -6.94
CA LYS A 195 15.74 12.51 -6.64
C LYS A 195 15.86 11.48 -7.76
N ALA A 196 15.37 11.77 -8.96
CA ALA A 196 15.39 10.86 -10.11
C ALA A 196 14.79 9.49 -9.78
N GLY A 197 13.68 9.48 -9.03
CA GLY A 197 12.95 8.27 -8.66
C GLY A 197 13.61 7.40 -7.57
N LYS A 198 14.65 7.91 -6.89
CA LYS A 198 15.39 7.17 -5.85
C LYS A 198 14.68 7.26 -4.50
N ILE A 199 13.69 6.39 -4.26
CA ILE A 199 12.87 6.43 -3.03
C ILE A 199 13.70 6.34 -1.74
N TYR A 200 14.83 5.63 -1.74
CA TYR A 200 15.74 5.54 -0.59
C TYR A 200 16.43 6.87 -0.24
N GLN A 201 16.32 7.89 -1.08
CA GLN A 201 16.79 9.25 -0.81
C GLN A 201 15.71 10.16 -0.23
N LEU A 202 14.46 9.70 -0.17
CA LEU A 202 13.33 10.46 0.36
C LEU A 202 13.18 10.24 1.87
N ASN A 203 12.68 11.27 2.53
CA ASN A 203 12.20 11.23 3.90
C ASN A 203 11.15 12.35 4.05
N PRO A 204 9.89 12.01 4.33
CA PRO A 204 9.33 10.66 4.52
C PRO A 204 9.04 9.90 3.22
N TYR A 205 8.89 8.58 3.29
CA TYR A 205 8.39 7.73 2.21
C TYR A 205 8.10 6.33 2.75
N VAL A 206 6.99 5.71 2.33
CA VAL A 206 6.58 4.35 2.72
C VAL A 206 6.01 3.60 1.53
N THR A 207 6.38 2.33 1.41
CA THR A 207 5.85 1.37 0.40
C THR A 207 5.47 0.04 1.03
N VAL A 208 5.43 -0.04 2.36
CA VAL A 208 5.02 -1.23 3.12
C VAL A 208 3.57 -1.63 2.79
N ASP A 209 2.72 -0.65 2.51
CA ASP A 209 1.34 -0.84 2.07
C ASP A 209 1.23 -1.68 0.80
N GLU A 210 2.22 -1.66 -0.10
CA GLU A 210 2.19 -2.43 -1.35
C GLU A 210 2.22 -3.96 -1.08
N LEU A 211 2.95 -4.39 -0.04
CA LEU A 211 2.94 -5.77 0.43
C LEU A 211 1.64 -6.06 1.20
N VAL A 212 1.27 -5.19 2.13
CA VAL A 212 0.09 -5.40 3.00
C VAL A 212 -1.20 -5.48 2.18
N ARG A 213 -1.41 -4.57 1.23
CA ARG A 213 -2.59 -4.56 0.34
C ARG A 213 -2.68 -5.85 -0.47
N LYS A 214 -1.56 -6.41 -0.90
CA LYS A 214 -1.52 -7.66 -1.67
C LYS A 214 -1.94 -8.83 -0.79
N LEU A 215 -1.35 -8.95 0.40
CA LEU A 215 -1.64 -10.06 1.32
C LEU A 215 -3.11 -10.06 1.74
N LEU A 216 -3.65 -8.87 2.04
CA LEU A 216 -5.02 -8.67 2.53
C LEU A 216 -6.05 -8.39 1.43
N ASN A 217 -5.65 -8.44 0.15
CA ASN A 217 -6.53 -8.20 -1.01
C ASN A 217 -7.26 -6.84 -0.97
N PHE A 218 -6.57 -5.78 -0.57
CA PHE A 218 -7.03 -4.40 -0.72
C PHE A 218 -6.70 -3.86 -2.11
N ASN A 219 -7.54 -2.95 -2.60
CA ASN A 219 -7.31 -2.24 -3.85
C ASN A 219 -6.00 -1.45 -3.80
N ARG A 220 -5.35 -1.33 -4.95
CA ARG A 220 -4.22 -0.42 -5.13
C ARG A 220 -4.76 1.00 -5.22
N VAL A 221 -4.41 1.80 -4.22
CA VAL A 221 -4.83 3.19 -4.13
C VAL A 221 -3.91 4.09 -4.93
N THR A 222 -4.48 4.91 -5.81
CA THR A 222 -3.84 6.06 -6.43
C THR A 222 -4.44 7.31 -5.80
N TYR A 223 -3.61 8.21 -5.29
CA TYR A 223 -4.05 9.45 -4.67
C TYR A 223 -3.72 10.63 -5.59
N GLY A 224 -4.63 11.60 -5.70
CA GLY A 224 -4.44 12.80 -6.49
C GLY A 224 -5.12 14.04 -5.89
N LYS A 225 -5.00 15.15 -6.61
CA LYS A 225 -5.60 16.44 -6.23
C LYS A 225 -6.54 16.95 -7.30
N ILE A 226 -7.49 17.77 -6.87
CA ILE A 226 -8.34 18.51 -7.79
C ILE A 226 -7.52 19.30 -8.82
N ASN A 227 -8.07 19.46 -10.02
CA ASN A 227 -7.44 20.09 -11.18
C ASN A 227 -6.20 19.37 -11.75
N GLN A 228 -5.76 18.25 -11.16
CA GLN A 228 -4.71 17.42 -11.72
C GLN A 228 -5.30 16.29 -12.56
N THR A 229 -4.61 15.95 -13.65
CA THR A 229 -4.90 14.75 -14.44
C THR A 229 -4.19 13.57 -13.79
N VAL A 230 -4.96 12.63 -13.26
CA VAL A 230 -4.45 11.46 -12.53
C VAL A 230 -4.71 10.20 -13.36
N GLU A 231 -3.67 9.45 -13.64
CA GLU A 231 -3.77 8.18 -14.38
C GLU A 231 -4.24 7.04 -13.48
N ILE A 232 -5.22 6.28 -13.97
CA ILE A 232 -5.70 5.04 -13.35
C ILE A 232 -5.90 3.99 -14.46
N ASN A 233 -4.98 3.02 -14.49
CA ASN A 233 -4.88 2.03 -15.57
C ASN A 233 -4.73 2.70 -16.94
N GLU A 234 -5.69 2.47 -17.84
CA GLU A 234 -5.65 2.90 -19.24
C GLU A 234 -6.44 4.20 -19.49
N ILE A 235 -6.84 4.89 -18.42
CA ILE A 235 -7.53 6.18 -18.48
C ILE A 235 -6.84 7.18 -17.56
N SER A 236 -7.08 8.46 -17.79
CA SER A 236 -6.85 9.49 -16.78
C SER A 236 -8.15 10.17 -16.40
N ILE A 237 -8.20 10.63 -15.15
CA ILE A 237 -9.31 11.37 -14.57
C ILE A 237 -8.80 12.72 -14.10
N LYS A 238 -9.52 13.78 -14.44
CA LYS A 238 -9.35 15.11 -13.86
C LYS A 238 -10.68 15.57 -13.29
N ILE A 239 -10.62 16.16 -12.11
CA ILE A 239 -11.78 16.62 -11.37
C ILE A 239 -11.72 18.12 -11.17
N LYS A 240 -12.87 18.78 -11.30
CA LYS A 240 -13.13 20.14 -10.81
C LYS A 240 -14.38 20.10 -9.94
N LEU A 241 -14.41 20.94 -8.91
CA LEU A 241 -15.50 21.02 -7.93
C LEU A 241 -16.10 22.42 -8.02
N TYR A 242 -17.42 22.48 -8.00
CA TYR A 242 -18.20 23.71 -8.04
C TYR A 242 -19.25 23.67 -6.94
N GLU A 243 -19.47 24.81 -6.28
CA GLU A 243 -20.65 25.02 -5.45
C GLU A 243 -21.74 25.63 -6.33
N LEU A 244 -22.85 24.90 -6.49
CA LEU A 244 -24.02 25.37 -7.25
C LEU A 244 -24.90 26.24 -6.34
N GLU A 245 -25.19 25.72 -5.16
CA GLU A 245 -25.93 26.38 -4.09
C GLU A 245 -25.42 25.86 -2.74
N LYS A 246 -25.86 26.46 -1.64
CA LYS A 246 -25.47 26.02 -0.30
C LYS A 246 -25.76 24.52 -0.13
N TYR A 247 -24.69 23.75 0.09
CA TYR A 247 -24.71 22.29 0.23
C TYR A 247 -25.01 21.47 -1.03
N LEU A 248 -25.19 22.11 -2.19
CA LEU A 248 -25.31 21.44 -3.48
C LEU A 248 -24.04 21.66 -4.28
N LEU A 249 -23.27 20.59 -4.46
CA LEU A 249 -21.98 20.59 -5.13
C LEU A 249 -22.09 19.85 -6.47
N ALA A 250 -21.24 20.25 -7.41
CA ALA A 250 -21.05 19.57 -8.68
C ALA A 250 -19.57 19.24 -8.91
N ILE A 251 -19.31 18.06 -9.45
CA ILE A 251 -18.02 17.61 -9.93
C ILE A 251 -18.06 17.53 -11.46
N ASP A 252 -17.19 18.27 -12.12
CA ASP A 252 -16.88 18.00 -13.53
C ASP A 252 -15.75 16.98 -13.58
N LEU A 253 -16.10 15.79 -14.07
CA LEU A 253 -15.22 14.66 -14.28
C LEU A 253 -14.80 14.63 -15.76
N THR A 254 -13.58 15.07 -16.05
CA THR A 254 -12.95 14.84 -17.36
C THR A 254 -12.30 13.47 -17.36
N VAL A 255 -12.75 12.58 -18.24
CA VAL A 255 -12.15 11.25 -18.42
C VAL A 255 -11.46 11.17 -19.77
N ILE A 256 -10.17 10.85 -19.73
CA ILE A 256 -9.28 10.75 -20.90
C ILE A 256 -9.01 9.28 -21.16
N ASN A 257 -9.40 8.78 -22.33
CA ASN A 257 -9.19 7.39 -22.73
C ASN A 257 -7.89 7.26 -23.53
N HIS A 258 -6.90 6.56 -22.97
CA HIS A 258 -5.61 6.35 -23.63
C HIS A 258 -5.59 5.14 -24.56
N GLN A 259 -6.69 4.39 -24.69
CA GLN A 259 -6.73 3.14 -25.45
C GLN A 259 -7.01 3.37 -26.95
N ASP A 260 -6.62 2.39 -27.76
CA ASP A 260 -6.95 2.28 -29.19
C ASP A 260 -8.38 1.72 -29.43
N ARG A 261 -9.24 1.75 -28.41
CA ARG A 261 -10.63 1.31 -28.44
C ARG A 261 -11.50 2.23 -27.59
N ARG A 262 -12.81 2.19 -27.83
CA ARG A 262 -13.80 2.90 -27.01
C ARG A 262 -13.81 2.37 -25.58
N TYR A 263 -14.05 3.28 -24.63
CA TYR A 263 -14.15 2.98 -23.21
C TYR A 263 -15.55 3.31 -22.71
N LEU A 264 -16.12 2.42 -21.88
CA LEU A 264 -17.42 2.62 -21.25
C LEU A 264 -17.21 3.00 -19.78
N ILE A 265 -17.60 4.22 -19.43
CA ILE A 265 -17.64 4.67 -18.04
C ILE A 265 -19.03 4.50 -17.46
N HIS A 266 -19.09 4.28 -16.15
CA HIS A 266 -20.28 3.95 -15.38
C HIS A 266 -20.88 2.60 -15.81
N ASN A 267 -20.10 1.53 -15.63
CA ASN A 267 -20.56 0.14 -15.78
C ASN A 267 -20.54 -0.60 -14.42
N ASN A 268 -21.06 -1.82 -14.37
CA ASN A 268 -21.24 -2.59 -13.13
C ASN A 268 -19.94 -2.92 -12.35
N ASN A 269 -18.75 -2.72 -12.95
CA ASN A 269 -17.47 -2.95 -12.29
C ASN A 269 -16.82 -1.64 -11.80
N GLN A 270 -17.59 -0.56 -11.76
CA GLN A 270 -17.14 0.77 -11.40
C GLN A 270 -18.03 1.39 -10.34
N GLU A 271 -17.41 2.06 -9.37
CA GLU A 271 -18.11 2.79 -8.31
C GLU A 271 -17.60 4.23 -8.24
N PHE A 272 -18.53 5.17 -8.07
CA PHE A 272 -18.26 6.60 -7.95
C PHE A 272 -18.98 7.13 -6.72
N PHE A 273 -18.24 7.72 -5.78
CA PHE A 273 -18.83 8.28 -4.59
C PHE A 273 -17.95 9.35 -3.95
N VAL A 274 -18.55 10.22 -3.16
CA VAL A 274 -17.83 11.20 -2.35
C VAL A 274 -17.91 10.78 -0.88
N THR A 275 -16.82 10.94 -0.14
CA THR A 275 -16.79 10.72 1.32
C THR A 275 -16.30 11.95 2.05
N ASN A 276 -16.70 12.15 3.31
CA ASN A 276 -16.09 13.15 4.18
C ASN A 276 -15.07 12.53 5.18
N GLU A 277 -14.55 13.35 6.09
CA GLU A 277 -13.68 12.93 7.21
C GLU A 277 -14.35 11.98 8.21
N ASP A 278 -15.67 12.07 8.36
CA ASP A 278 -16.46 11.26 9.30
C ASP A 278 -16.80 9.86 8.75
N GLY A 279 -16.52 9.64 7.46
CA GLY A 279 -16.82 8.38 6.76
C GLY A 279 -18.23 8.33 6.18
N ASP A 280 -18.97 9.45 6.19
CA ASP A 280 -20.23 9.56 5.47
C ASP A 280 -19.98 9.38 3.98
N ASN A 281 -20.88 8.67 3.33
CA ASN A 281 -20.84 8.42 1.89
C ASN A 281 -21.97 9.18 1.20
N PHE A 282 -21.60 10.04 0.26
CA PHE A 282 -22.49 10.78 -0.62
C PHE A 282 -22.43 10.12 -2.00
N PRO A 283 -23.38 9.22 -2.32
CA PRO A 283 -23.42 8.56 -3.61
C PRO A 283 -23.65 9.60 -4.71
N MET A 284 -22.88 9.49 -5.80
CA MET A 284 -23.12 10.30 -7.00
C MET A 284 -24.00 9.54 -7.96
N SER A 285 -24.94 10.25 -8.60
CA SER A 285 -25.80 9.68 -9.62
C SER A 285 -25.26 10.01 -11.00
N ILE A 286 -24.69 9.02 -11.69
CA ILE A 286 -24.44 9.12 -13.12
C ILE A 286 -25.71 8.63 -13.82
N ALA A 287 -26.36 9.47 -14.62
CA ALA A 287 -27.68 9.14 -15.17
C ALA A 287 -27.65 7.96 -16.16
N ASN A 288 -26.60 7.84 -16.97
CA ASN A 288 -26.42 6.79 -17.97
C ASN A 288 -24.95 6.41 -18.09
N SER A 289 -24.66 5.20 -18.58
CA SER A 289 -23.31 4.85 -19.00
C SER A 289 -22.89 5.73 -20.17
N GLU A 290 -21.64 6.20 -20.16
CA GLU A 290 -21.11 7.09 -21.21
C GLU A 290 -20.01 6.38 -22.00
N ILE A 291 -20.04 6.52 -23.32
CA ILE A 291 -18.97 6.02 -24.20
C ILE A 291 -17.98 7.15 -24.46
N ILE A 292 -16.70 6.84 -24.30
CA ILE A 292 -15.56 7.69 -24.61
C ILE A 292 -14.82 7.05 -25.78
N ASP A 293 -14.61 7.81 -26.86
CA ASP A 293 -13.93 7.31 -28.03
C ASP A 293 -12.45 7.01 -27.76
N SER A 294 -11.82 6.30 -28.68
CA SER A 294 -10.40 5.98 -28.60
C SER A 294 -9.56 7.25 -28.66
N LYS A 295 -8.54 7.34 -27.80
CA LYS A 295 -7.60 8.49 -27.73
C LYS A 295 -8.30 9.85 -27.60
N SER A 296 -9.46 9.88 -26.95
CA SER A 296 -10.26 11.09 -26.75
C SER A 296 -10.54 11.32 -25.27
N GLU A 297 -11.11 12.48 -24.96
CA GLU A 297 -11.62 12.81 -23.63
C GLU A 297 -13.11 13.13 -23.66
N LYS A 298 -13.76 13.05 -22.50
CA LYS A 298 -15.16 13.41 -22.31
C LYS A 298 -15.37 14.00 -20.92
N ASP A 299 -16.11 15.09 -20.86
CA ASP A 299 -16.54 15.72 -19.60
C ASP A 299 -17.90 15.17 -19.17
N ILE A 300 -18.03 14.88 -17.88
CA ILE A 300 -19.24 14.36 -17.25
C ILE A 300 -19.46 15.15 -15.96
N THR A 301 -20.59 15.85 -15.85
CA THR A 301 -20.95 16.61 -14.64
C THR A 301 -21.79 15.75 -13.71
N LEU A 302 -21.38 15.64 -12.45
CA LEU A 302 -22.03 14.86 -11.39
C LEU A 302 -22.39 15.76 -10.22
N ASN A 303 -23.66 15.76 -9.83
CA ASN A 303 -24.14 16.56 -8.71
C ASN A 303 -24.30 15.68 -7.47
N PHE A 304 -24.02 16.26 -6.30
CA PHE A 304 -24.28 15.63 -5.02
C PHE A 304 -24.59 16.68 -3.95
N SER A 305 -25.30 16.28 -2.91
CA SER A 305 -25.66 17.15 -1.79
C SER A 305 -24.99 16.69 -0.52
N ILE A 306 -24.44 17.64 0.23
CA ILE A 306 -23.89 17.41 1.58
C ILE A 306 -24.91 17.85 2.63
N THR A 307 -24.81 17.32 3.84
CA THR A 307 -25.75 17.62 4.94
C THR A 307 -25.24 18.72 5.88
N ASN A 308 -23.96 19.05 5.82
CA ASN A 308 -23.29 20.07 6.61
C ASN A 308 -22.11 20.65 5.81
N SER A 309 -21.44 21.68 6.35
CA SER A 309 -20.18 22.17 5.82
C SER A 309 -19.04 21.18 6.17
N SER A 310 -19.07 20.00 5.58
CA SER A 310 -17.97 19.03 5.69
C SER A 310 -16.70 19.68 5.15
N SER A 311 -15.62 19.65 5.94
CA SER A 311 -14.43 20.44 5.62
C SER A 311 -13.48 19.75 4.63
N ASN A 312 -13.48 18.42 4.59
CA ASN A 312 -12.63 17.63 3.68
C ASN A 312 -13.47 16.56 2.98
N LEU A 313 -13.80 16.83 1.73
CA LEU A 313 -14.46 15.86 0.85
C LEU A 313 -13.40 15.13 0.02
N ARG A 314 -13.66 13.85 -0.26
CA ARG A 314 -12.81 13.00 -1.09
C ARG A 314 -13.67 12.34 -2.15
N PHE A 315 -13.33 12.55 -3.42
CA PHE A 315 -13.89 11.76 -4.51
C PHE A 315 -13.22 10.40 -4.57
N ASN A 316 -14.01 9.36 -4.76
CA ASN A 316 -13.57 7.99 -4.89
C ASN A 316 -14.06 7.41 -6.21
N PHE A 317 -13.14 6.82 -6.97
CA PHE A 317 -13.45 6.00 -8.13
C PHE A 317 -12.79 4.64 -8.01
N ILE A 318 -13.58 3.58 -8.01
CA ILE A 318 -13.10 2.19 -7.94
C ILE A 318 -13.31 1.53 -9.30
N GLN A 319 -12.29 0.82 -9.79
CA GLN A 319 -12.37 -0.02 -10.98
C GLN A 319 -11.54 -1.29 -10.77
N GLY A 320 -12.20 -2.43 -10.65
CA GLY A 320 -11.53 -3.70 -10.38
C GLY A 320 -10.71 -3.64 -9.09
N ASP A 321 -9.39 -3.84 -9.20
CA ASP A 321 -8.45 -3.78 -8.07
C ASP A 321 -7.87 -2.38 -7.82
N ARG A 322 -8.35 -1.34 -8.52
CA ARG A 322 -7.85 0.04 -8.42
C ARG A 322 -8.83 0.96 -7.73
N HIS A 323 -8.30 1.87 -6.94
CA HIS A 323 -9.06 2.88 -6.21
C HIS A 323 -8.38 4.23 -6.35
N LEU A 324 -8.98 5.13 -7.11
CA LEU A 324 -8.55 6.53 -7.19
C LEU A 324 -9.23 7.32 -6.07
N ILE A 325 -8.44 8.08 -5.33
CA ILE A 325 -8.90 9.05 -4.32
C ILE A 325 -8.39 10.43 -4.72
N ILE A 326 -9.28 11.42 -4.74
CA ILE A 326 -8.95 12.82 -5.00
C ILE A 326 -9.52 13.68 -3.87
N ASP A 327 -8.66 14.46 -3.21
CA ASP A 327 -9.10 15.51 -2.27
C ASP A 327 -9.78 16.63 -3.07
N LEU A 328 -11.01 16.98 -2.65
CA LEU A 328 -11.91 17.93 -3.33
C LEU A 328 -11.81 19.35 -2.78
#